data_AF-A0A0F9QD29-F1
#
_entry.id   AF-A0A0F9QD29-F1
#
_cell.length_a   1.000
_cell.length_b   1.000
_cell.length_c   1.000
_cell.angle_alpha   90.00
_cell.angle_beta   90.00
_cell.angle_gamma   90.00
#
_symmetry.space_group_name_H-M   'P 1'
#
loop_
_entity.id
_entity.type
_entity.pdbx_description
1 polymer ?
#
loop_
_entity_poly.entity_id
_entity_poly.type
_entity_poly.pdbx_seq_one_letter_code
_entity_poly.pdbx_strand_id
1 'polypeptide(L)'
;MAKDLVCGMEVKEEEAAGFSLYKNKKYYFCSKNCKEKFDENPEEYLKSEEREKDQVLPEKEVEPEPAQEQEEKSERIDIPIVGMSCASCASTIQRGLADLKGVEKANVNFATSKATVLFQPQLARPEEFISSVRKSGYEVGTVSLELPIQGMDCASCVQKIEKALLQTRGVTKAVVNLATEKAKIEYPPSETGIKEIKRAIESSGHKVHE
;
A
#
# COMPACT_ATOMS: atom_id res chain seq x y z
N MET A 1 -17.89 -19.55 34.15
CA MET A 1 -19.04 -18.65 34.41
C MET A 1 -19.32 -17.93 33.11
N ALA A 2 -20.58 -17.86 32.70
CA ALA A 2 -21.02 -17.24 31.45
C ALA A 2 -21.71 -15.90 31.77
N LYS A 3 -21.44 -14.86 30.99
CA LYS A 3 -22.05 -13.54 31.16
C LYS A 3 -23.36 -13.49 30.36
N ASP A 4 -24.45 -13.15 31.02
CA ASP A 4 -25.73 -12.87 30.37
C ASP A 4 -25.59 -11.58 29.54
N LEU A 5 -25.78 -11.66 28.21
CA LEU A 5 -25.55 -10.54 27.30
C LEU A 5 -26.66 -9.49 27.30
N VAL A 6 -27.81 -9.79 27.90
CA VAL A 6 -28.96 -8.87 27.95
C VAL A 6 -28.84 -7.92 29.14
N CYS A 7 -28.35 -8.42 30.28
CA CYS A 7 -28.23 -7.62 31.50
C CYS A 7 -26.80 -7.46 32.05
N GLY A 8 -25.83 -8.23 31.53
CA GLY A 8 -24.42 -8.19 31.93
C GLY A 8 -24.09 -8.99 33.20
N MET A 9 -25.02 -9.75 33.76
CA MET A 9 -24.83 -10.51 35.01
C MET A 9 -24.06 -11.81 34.77
N GLU A 10 -23.15 -12.18 35.67
CA GLU A 10 -22.40 -13.44 35.59
C GLU A 10 -23.21 -14.62 36.14
N VAL A 11 -23.29 -15.71 35.37
CA VAL A 11 -24.12 -16.88 35.65
C VAL A 11 -23.27 -18.14 35.56
N LYS A 12 -23.45 -19.09 36.49
CA LYS A 12 -22.83 -20.42 36.37
C LYS A 12 -23.69 -21.32 35.50
N GLU A 13 -23.06 -22.10 34.62
CA GLU A 13 -23.76 -22.88 33.59
C GLU A 13 -24.73 -23.94 34.16
N GLU A 14 -24.45 -24.42 35.37
CA GLU A 14 -25.28 -25.38 36.12
C GLU A 14 -26.43 -24.73 36.90
N GLU A 15 -26.35 -23.43 37.18
CA GLU A 15 -27.35 -22.64 37.94
C GLU A 15 -28.16 -21.71 37.02
N ALA A 16 -27.93 -21.76 35.70
CA ALA A 16 -28.56 -20.87 34.74
C ALA A 16 -30.07 -21.15 34.64
N ALA A 17 -30.88 -20.09 34.66
CA ALA A 17 -32.33 -20.19 34.50
C ALA A 17 -32.75 -20.66 33.09
N GLY A 18 -31.84 -20.57 32.11
CA GLY A 18 -32.01 -21.09 30.76
C GLY A 18 -30.81 -20.76 29.86
N PHE A 19 -30.80 -21.35 28.66
CA PHE A 19 -29.82 -21.07 27.63
C PHE A 19 -30.47 -20.98 26.25
N SER A 20 -29.80 -20.28 25.32
CA SER A 20 -30.14 -20.22 23.91
C SER A 20 -28.92 -20.56 23.05
N LEU A 21 -29.18 -21.16 21.88
CA LEU A 21 -28.15 -21.54 20.92
C LEU A 21 -28.28 -20.65 19.69
N TYR A 22 -27.26 -19.83 19.42
CA TYR A 22 -27.24 -18.92 18.29
C TYR A 22 -25.87 -18.97 17.59
N LYS A 23 -25.84 -19.07 16.26
CA LYS A 23 -24.62 -19.26 15.44
C LYS A 23 -23.67 -20.36 15.97
N ASN A 24 -24.25 -21.48 16.44
CA ASN A 24 -23.52 -22.63 16.99
C ASN A 24 -22.76 -22.35 18.30
N LYS A 25 -23.06 -21.23 18.99
CA LYS A 25 -22.56 -20.89 20.34
C LYS A 25 -23.73 -20.87 21.34
N LYS A 26 -23.48 -21.36 22.56
CA LYS A 26 -24.46 -21.46 23.64
C LYS A 26 -24.33 -20.26 24.58
N TYR A 27 -25.43 -19.57 24.82
CA TYR A 27 -25.52 -18.39 25.69
C TYR A 27 -26.42 -18.70 26.88
N TYR A 28 -25.96 -18.35 28.08
CA TYR A 28 -26.66 -18.65 29.33
C TYR A 28 -27.21 -17.37 29.94
N PHE A 29 -28.42 -17.44 30.49
CA PHE A 29 -29.15 -16.28 30.98
C PHE A 29 -29.53 -16.43 32.45
N CYS A 30 -29.47 -15.32 33.17
CA CYS A 30 -29.74 -15.25 34.60
C CYS A 30 -31.24 -15.45 34.92
N SER A 31 -32.11 -15.23 33.93
CA SER A 31 -33.56 -15.30 34.08
C SER A 31 -34.24 -15.63 32.75
N LYS A 32 -35.43 -16.24 32.82
CA LYS A 32 -36.23 -16.58 31.62
C LYS A 32 -36.52 -15.35 30.73
N ASN A 33 -36.79 -14.21 31.35
CA ASN A 33 -37.03 -12.95 30.63
C ASN A 33 -35.80 -12.44 29.85
N CYS A 34 -34.58 -12.66 30.36
CA CYS A 34 -33.36 -12.29 29.62
C CYS A 34 -33.12 -13.25 28.46
N LYS A 35 -33.41 -14.53 28.65
CA LYS A 35 -33.39 -15.52 27.56
C LYS A 35 -34.36 -15.13 26.44
N GLU A 36 -35.61 -14.81 26.77
CA GLU A 36 -36.65 -14.46 25.79
C GLU A 36 -36.25 -13.22 24.98
N LYS A 37 -35.76 -12.15 25.63
CA LYS A 37 -35.26 -10.96 24.94
C LYS A 37 -34.10 -11.26 23.99
N PHE A 38 -33.19 -12.15 24.39
CA PHE A 38 -32.10 -12.57 23.53
C PHE A 38 -32.58 -13.41 22.34
N ASP A 39 -33.55 -14.31 22.54
CA ASP A 39 -34.14 -15.10 21.45
C ASP A 39 -34.89 -14.21 20.45
N GLU A 40 -35.50 -13.11 20.90
CA GLU A 40 -36.21 -12.15 20.04
C GLU A 40 -35.27 -11.29 19.18
N ASN A 41 -34.14 -10.83 19.72
CA ASN A 41 -33.18 -10.01 18.96
C ASN A 41 -31.71 -10.31 19.31
N PRO A 42 -31.19 -11.50 18.95
CA PRO A 42 -29.85 -11.95 19.37
C PRO A 42 -28.72 -11.08 18.79
N GLU A 43 -28.92 -10.49 17.62
CA GLU A 43 -27.87 -9.70 16.94
C GLU A 43 -27.56 -8.37 17.64
N GLU A 44 -28.51 -7.80 18.37
CA GLU A 44 -28.31 -6.55 19.11
C GLU A 44 -27.36 -6.75 20.30
N TYR A 45 -27.52 -7.87 21.01
CA TYR A 45 -26.73 -8.21 22.20
C TYR A 45 -25.36 -8.83 21.87
N LEU A 46 -25.15 -9.28 20.64
CA LEU A 46 -23.86 -9.82 20.20
C LEU A 46 -22.88 -8.73 19.76
N LYS A 47 -23.40 -7.61 19.24
CA LYS A 47 -22.58 -6.45 18.85
C LYS A 47 -21.84 -5.82 20.03
N SER A 48 -22.32 -5.98 21.26
CA SER A 48 -21.64 -5.54 22.48
C SER A 48 -20.56 -6.51 22.94
N GLU A 49 -20.72 -7.82 22.69
CA GLU A 49 -19.72 -8.85 23.06
C GLU A 49 -18.49 -8.82 22.13
N GLU A 50 -18.68 -8.49 20.85
CA GLU A 50 -17.58 -8.34 19.87
C GLU A 50 -16.69 -7.11 20.12
N ARG A 51 -17.16 -6.11 20.89
CA ARG A 51 -16.32 -4.98 21.33
C ARG A 51 -15.46 -5.27 22.56
N GLU A 52 -15.78 -6.32 23.32
CA GLU A 52 -15.16 -6.60 24.64
C GLU A 52 -14.13 -7.74 24.59
N LYS A 53 -13.91 -8.37 23.42
CA LYS A 53 -12.89 -9.42 23.20
C LYS A 53 -11.52 -8.90 22.74
N ASP A 54 -11.36 -7.58 22.59
CA ASP A 54 -10.12 -6.98 22.05
C ASP A 54 -9.06 -6.63 23.12
N GLN A 55 -9.23 -7.05 24.37
CA GLN A 55 -8.23 -6.79 25.42
C GLN A 55 -7.94 -8.07 26.21
N VAL A 56 -6.86 -8.80 25.85
CA VAL A 56 -5.72 -9.25 26.71
C VAL A 56 -4.65 -9.99 25.85
N LEU A 57 -3.67 -9.24 25.30
CA LEU A 57 -2.18 -9.35 25.26
C LEU A 57 -1.43 -10.73 25.18
N PRO A 58 -0.28 -10.87 24.44
CA PRO A 58 0.93 -10.06 24.66
C PRO A 58 1.76 -9.58 23.43
N GLU A 59 2.26 -8.36 23.58
CA GLU A 59 3.56 -7.79 23.17
C GLU A 59 4.16 -8.08 21.77
N LYS A 60 4.08 -7.02 20.96
CA LYS A 60 5.16 -6.43 20.15
C LYS A 60 5.20 -6.81 18.67
N GLU A 61 4.21 -6.33 17.93
CA GLU A 61 4.41 -5.75 16.60
C GLU A 61 3.31 -4.71 16.38
N VAL A 62 3.72 -3.46 16.21
CA VAL A 62 2.84 -2.30 16.06
C VAL A 62 2.29 -2.34 14.63
N GLU A 63 1.11 -2.93 14.47
CA GLU A 63 0.22 -2.60 13.35
C GLU A 63 -0.59 -1.35 13.77
N PRO A 64 -0.46 -0.21 13.08
CA PRO A 64 -1.42 0.87 13.26
C PRO A 64 -2.74 0.51 12.55
N GLU A 65 -3.81 0.43 13.34
CA GLU A 65 -5.21 0.44 12.88
C GLU A 65 -5.65 1.86 12.42
N PRO A 66 -6.75 1.97 11.64
CA PRO A 66 -6.89 2.94 10.57
C PRO A 66 -7.37 4.31 11.08
N ALA A 67 -6.45 5.29 11.04
CA ALA A 67 -6.80 6.69 11.19
C ALA A 67 -7.15 7.25 9.81
N GLN A 68 -8.45 7.23 9.48
CA GLN A 68 -9.09 7.99 8.39
C GLN A 68 -8.12 8.61 7.38
N GLU A 69 -7.56 7.79 6.51
CA GLU A 69 -6.65 8.23 5.46
C GLU A 69 -7.46 9.08 4.47
N GLN A 70 -7.18 10.38 4.48
CA GLN A 70 -7.18 11.11 3.23
C GLN A 70 -6.29 10.28 2.29
N GLU A 71 -6.83 9.81 1.17
CA GLU A 71 -6.05 9.16 0.11
C GLU A 71 -4.95 10.13 -0.37
N GLU A 72 -3.84 10.19 0.36
CA GLU A 72 -2.61 10.77 -0.13
C GLU A 72 -2.13 9.80 -1.20
N LYS A 73 -2.30 10.19 -2.46
CA LYS A 73 -2.00 9.39 -3.64
C LYS A 73 -0.50 9.07 -3.67
N SER A 74 -0.09 8.01 -2.98
CA SER A 74 1.32 7.63 -2.90
C SER A 74 1.72 6.72 -4.05
N GLU A 75 2.82 7.06 -4.70
CA GLU A 75 3.40 6.30 -5.80
C GLU A 75 4.63 5.53 -5.33
N ARG A 76 4.85 4.38 -5.97
CA ARG A 76 6.00 3.52 -5.71
C ARG A 76 6.97 3.60 -6.86
N ILE A 77 8.26 3.76 -6.54
CA ILE A 77 9.35 3.62 -7.51
C ILE A 77 10.42 2.66 -7.02
N ASP A 78 10.91 1.85 -7.96
CA ASP A 78 12.00 0.90 -7.75
C ASP A 78 13.25 1.41 -8.50
N ILE A 79 14.32 1.69 -7.74
CA ILE A 79 15.56 2.30 -8.20
C ILE A 79 16.71 1.29 -8.03
N PRO A 80 17.18 0.66 -9.11
CA PRO A 80 18.38 -0.18 -9.06
C PRO A 80 19.64 0.65 -8.84
N ILE A 81 20.50 0.21 -7.93
CA ILE A 81 21.70 0.93 -7.52
C ILE A 81 22.92 0.07 -7.84
N VAL A 82 23.83 0.61 -8.65
CA VAL A 82 25.04 -0.07 -9.08
C VAL A 82 26.13 0.10 -8.02
N GLY A 83 26.86 -0.98 -7.72
CA GLY A 83 27.99 -0.95 -6.78
C GLY A 83 27.62 -1.06 -5.30
N MET A 84 26.34 -1.27 -4.96
CA MET A 84 25.93 -1.48 -3.57
C MET A 84 26.37 -2.86 -3.07
N SER A 85 27.38 -2.87 -2.19
CA SER A 85 28.02 -4.11 -1.69
C SER A 85 27.99 -4.28 -0.16
N CYS A 86 27.50 -3.28 0.59
CA CYS A 86 27.54 -3.29 2.06
C CYS A 86 26.23 -2.79 2.69
N ALA A 87 25.83 -3.40 3.81
CA ALA A 87 24.66 -3.01 4.60
C ALA A 87 24.76 -1.58 5.15
N SER A 88 25.96 -1.11 5.49
CA SER A 88 26.20 0.27 5.93
C SER A 88 25.91 1.27 4.80
N CYS A 89 26.32 0.94 3.58
CA CYS A 89 26.04 1.75 2.39
C CYS A 89 24.54 1.85 2.11
N ALA A 90 23.83 0.72 2.20
CA ALA A 90 22.38 0.68 2.05
C ALA A 90 21.68 1.56 3.09
N SER A 91 22.14 1.52 4.34
CA SER A 91 21.59 2.34 5.43
C SER A 91 21.75 3.84 5.19
N THR A 92 22.91 4.27 4.68
CA THR A 92 23.17 5.68 4.33
C THR A 92 22.24 6.17 3.24
N ILE A 93 22.08 5.37 2.16
CA ILE A 93 21.19 5.72 1.06
C ILE A 93 19.74 5.74 1.53
N GLN A 94 19.32 4.76 2.34
CA GLN A 94 17.95 4.71 2.87
C GLN A 94 17.61 5.95 3.68
N ARG A 95 18.52 6.40 4.57
CA ARG A 95 18.32 7.65 5.33
C ARG A 95 18.25 8.85 4.39
N GLY A 96 19.20 8.99 3.47
CA GLY A 96 19.21 10.10 2.51
C GLY A 96 18.00 10.14 1.57
N LEU A 97 17.31 9.02 1.35
CA LEU A 97 16.04 8.97 0.64
C LEU A 97 14.86 9.29 1.56
N ALA A 98 14.85 8.77 2.79
CA ALA A 98 13.79 9.01 3.77
C ALA A 98 13.74 10.47 4.28
N ASP A 99 14.88 11.17 4.28
CA ASP A 99 14.98 12.59 4.66
C ASP A 99 14.43 13.55 3.58
N LEU A 100 14.10 13.06 2.39
CA LEU A 100 13.53 13.89 1.33
C LEU A 100 12.07 14.20 1.63
N LYS A 101 11.68 15.46 1.40
CA LYS A 101 10.29 15.88 1.55
C LYS A 101 9.39 15.10 0.60
N GLY A 102 8.23 14.66 1.08
CA GLY A 102 7.28 13.87 0.30
C GLY A 102 7.62 12.38 0.20
N VAL A 103 8.68 11.89 0.85
CA VAL A 103 8.92 10.45 0.99
C VAL A 103 8.23 9.95 2.25
N GLU A 104 7.34 8.98 2.07
CA GLU A 104 6.64 8.33 3.18
C GLU A 104 7.45 7.15 3.71
N LYS A 105 8.07 6.40 2.80
CA LYS A 105 8.86 5.21 3.14
C LYS A 105 9.96 4.97 2.12
N ALA A 106 11.18 4.80 2.59
CA ALA A 106 12.30 4.33 1.78
C ALA A 106 12.85 3.03 2.36
N ASN A 107 13.00 2.01 1.53
CA ASN A 107 13.65 0.75 1.88
C ASN A 107 14.76 0.47 0.87
N VAL A 108 15.94 0.13 1.36
CA VAL A 108 17.09 -0.22 0.51
C VAL A 108 17.55 -1.62 0.84
N ASN A 109 17.51 -2.49 -0.17
CA ASN A 109 17.94 -3.87 -0.04
C ASN A 109 19.23 -4.10 -0.84
N PHE A 110 20.33 -4.26 -0.10
CA PHE A 110 21.66 -4.48 -0.69
C PHE A 110 21.77 -5.82 -1.42
N ALA A 111 21.07 -6.86 -0.95
CA ALA A 111 21.10 -8.19 -1.57
C ALA A 111 20.45 -8.18 -2.96
N THR A 112 19.43 -7.34 -3.15
CA THR A 112 18.80 -7.12 -4.46
C THR A 112 19.34 -5.89 -5.20
N SER A 113 20.31 -5.17 -4.61
CA SER A 113 20.88 -3.91 -5.12
C SER A 113 19.81 -2.90 -5.57
N LYS A 114 18.74 -2.76 -4.78
CA LYS A 114 17.55 -1.99 -5.17
C LYS A 114 17.02 -1.16 -4.00
N ALA A 115 16.66 0.08 -4.28
CA ALA A 115 15.89 0.93 -3.39
C ALA A 115 14.43 0.98 -3.85
N THR A 116 13.50 0.79 -2.91
CA THR A 116 12.07 0.98 -3.12
C THR A 116 11.65 2.21 -2.31
N VAL A 117 11.02 3.18 -2.97
CA VAL A 117 10.56 4.42 -2.35
C VAL A 117 9.06 4.56 -2.58
N LEU A 118 8.33 4.82 -1.49
CA LEU A 118 6.94 5.28 -1.49
C LEU A 118 6.95 6.78 -1.25
N PHE A 119 6.36 7.54 -2.16
CA PHE A 119 6.41 8.99 -2.13
C PHE A 119 5.12 9.61 -2.68
N GLN A 120 4.89 10.85 -2.26
CA GLN A 120 3.79 11.67 -2.72
C GLN A 120 4.23 12.44 -3.98
N PRO A 121 3.65 12.19 -5.16
CA PRO A 121 4.05 12.81 -6.43
C PRO A 121 3.80 14.32 -6.47
N GLN A 122 2.98 14.84 -5.55
CA GLN A 122 2.72 16.26 -5.37
C GLN A 122 3.87 16.99 -4.66
N LEU A 123 4.66 16.28 -3.84
CA LEU A 123 5.73 16.85 -3.02
C LEU A 123 7.13 16.43 -3.45
N ALA A 124 7.29 15.25 -4.04
CA ALA A 124 8.57 14.69 -4.43
C ALA A 124 8.56 14.18 -5.87
N ARG A 125 9.68 14.34 -6.56
CA ARG A 125 9.86 13.79 -7.91
C ARG A 125 10.94 12.71 -7.96
N PRO A 126 10.81 11.71 -8.83
CA PRO A 126 11.82 10.66 -8.99
C PRO A 126 13.24 11.15 -9.28
N GLU A 127 13.38 12.29 -9.98
CA GLU A 127 14.67 12.93 -10.26
C GLU A 127 15.42 13.30 -8.98
N GLU A 128 14.72 13.61 -7.89
CA GLU A 128 15.31 13.94 -6.59
C GLU A 128 15.91 12.70 -5.92
N PHE A 129 15.23 11.55 -6.01
CA PHE A 129 15.74 10.28 -5.48
C PHE A 129 17.01 9.85 -6.20
N ILE A 130 17.01 9.91 -7.53
CA ILE A 130 18.18 9.62 -8.36
C ILE A 130 19.34 10.54 -7.98
N SER A 131 19.05 11.83 -7.80
CA SER A 131 20.05 12.82 -7.40
C SER A 131 20.61 12.56 -6.01
N SER A 132 19.78 12.15 -5.05
CA SER A 132 20.20 11.80 -3.68
C SER A 132 21.12 10.57 -3.67
N VAL A 133 20.78 9.54 -4.44
CA VAL A 133 21.62 8.34 -4.60
C VAL A 133 22.98 8.71 -5.21
N ARG A 134 23.00 9.55 -6.26
CA ARG A 134 24.24 10.03 -6.89
C ARG A 134 25.10 10.88 -5.95
N LYS A 135 24.48 11.78 -5.17
CA LYS A 135 25.18 12.57 -4.13
C LYS A 135 25.82 11.68 -3.06
N SER A 136 25.27 10.49 -2.84
CA SER A 136 25.83 9.49 -1.92
C SER A 136 26.99 8.68 -2.53
N GLY A 137 27.37 8.97 -3.78
CA GLY A 137 28.50 8.35 -4.48
C GLY A 137 28.14 7.09 -5.27
N TYR A 138 26.86 6.79 -5.49
CA TYR A 138 26.42 5.60 -6.20
C TYR A 138 25.86 5.93 -7.58
N GLU A 139 26.01 4.99 -8.51
CA GLU A 139 25.35 5.06 -9.80
C GLU A 139 23.97 4.41 -9.73
N VAL A 140 23.03 4.96 -10.48
CA VAL A 140 21.69 4.41 -10.63
C VAL A 140 21.63 3.68 -11.97
N GLY A 141 21.23 2.42 -11.94
CA GLY A 141 21.04 1.60 -13.13
C GLY A 141 19.75 1.97 -13.87
N THR A 142 19.24 1.04 -14.67
CA THR A 142 17.96 1.21 -15.35
C THR A 142 16.82 1.29 -14.33
N VAL A 143 16.14 2.42 -14.25
CA VAL A 143 15.02 2.65 -13.34
C VAL A 143 13.73 2.15 -13.97
N SER A 144 12.86 1.53 -13.17
CA SER A 144 11.49 1.19 -13.56
C SER A 144 10.52 2.25 -13.05
N LEU A 145 9.82 2.92 -13.95
CA LEU A 145 8.82 3.93 -13.65
C LEU A 145 7.45 3.47 -14.16
N GLU A 146 6.42 3.64 -13.34
CA GLU A 146 5.02 3.42 -13.71
C GLU A 146 4.33 4.77 -13.85
N LEU A 147 3.69 5.02 -14.98
CA LEU A 147 2.97 6.26 -15.26
C LEU A 147 1.52 5.95 -15.64
N PRO A 148 0.53 6.56 -14.99
CA PRO A 148 -0.87 6.50 -15.44
C PRO A 148 -1.06 7.35 -16.70
N ILE A 149 -1.73 6.80 -17.70
CA ILE A 149 -1.98 7.46 -18.99
C ILE A 149 -3.48 7.68 -19.18
N GLN A 150 -3.86 8.89 -19.55
CA GLN A 150 -5.23 9.28 -19.86
C GLN A 150 -5.51 9.19 -21.37
N GLY A 151 -6.72 8.75 -21.72
CA GLY A 151 -7.21 8.68 -23.11
C GLY A 151 -6.81 7.39 -23.83
N MET A 152 -6.55 6.31 -23.09
CA MET A 152 -6.21 5.01 -23.65
C MET A 152 -7.48 4.16 -23.83
N ASP A 153 -8.27 4.46 -24.85
CA ASP A 153 -9.58 3.81 -25.07
C ASP A 153 -9.53 2.60 -26.02
N CYS A 154 -8.37 2.32 -26.63
CA CYS A 154 -8.25 1.28 -27.65
C CYS A 154 -6.87 0.60 -27.65
N ALA A 155 -6.82 -0.67 -28.07
CA ALA A 155 -5.58 -1.40 -28.29
C ALA A 155 -4.62 -0.70 -29.28
N SER A 156 -5.17 0.08 -30.23
CA SER A 156 -4.36 0.87 -31.15
C SER A 156 -3.63 2.04 -30.47
N CYS A 157 -4.19 2.58 -29.37
CA CYS A 157 -3.54 3.60 -28.55
C CYS A 157 -2.32 3.01 -27.81
N VAL A 158 -2.48 1.80 -27.24
CA VAL A 158 -1.41 1.06 -26.56
C VAL A 158 -0.19 0.93 -27.46
N GLN A 159 -0.38 0.44 -28.69
CA GLN A 159 0.73 0.24 -29.64
C GLN A 159 1.41 1.55 -30.06
N LYS A 160 0.63 2.63 -30.23
CA LYS A 160 1.18 3.95 -30.58
C LYS A 160 2.06 4.49 -29.45
N ILE A 161 1.57 4.43 -28.22
CA ILE A 161 2.29 4.90 -27.04
C ILE A 161 3.56 4.07 -26.84
N GLU A 162 3.44 2.74 -26.84
CA GLU A 162 4.58 1.84 -26.64
C GLU A 162 5.67 2.05 -27.69
N LYS A 163 5.27 2.21 -28.97
CA LYS A 163 6.21 2.52 -30.05
C LYS A 163 6.88 3.88 -29.86
N ALA A 164 6.13 4.92 -29.48
CA ALA A 164 6.70 6.25 -29.23
C ALA A 164 7.71 6.23 -28.07
N LEU A 165 7.39 5.49 -27.00
CA LEU A 165 8.28 5.30 -25.85
C LEU A 165 9.56 4.55 -26.26
N LEU A 166 9.46 3.44 -26.99
CA LEU A 166 10.62 2.68 -27.47
C LEU A 166 11.49 3.45 -28.48
N GLN A 167 10.91 4.42 -29.20
CA GLN A 167 11.65 5.32 -30.09
C GLN A 167 12.33 6.48 -29.35
N THR A 168 12.00 6.68 -28.06
CA THR A 168 12.62 7.71 -27.25
C THR A 168 14.02 7.28 -26.86
N ARG A 169 15.01 8.12 -27.17
CA ARG A 169 16.41 7.85 -26.84
C ARG A 169 16.56 7.60 -25.33
N GLY A 170 17.24 6.51 -24.98
CA GLY A 170 17.47 6.09 -23.60
C GLY A 170 16.37 5.21 -23.01
N VAL A 171 15.21 5.00 -23.65
CA VAL A 171 14.25 4.00 -23.16
C VAL A 171 14.73 2.61 -23.55
N THR A 172 14.95 1.73 -22.57
CA THR A 172 15.38 0.34 -22.82
C THR A 172 14.20 -0.61 -22.95
N LYS A 173 13.08 -0.29 -22.29
CA LYS A 173 11.83 -1.07 -22.41
C LYS A 173 10.63 -0.19 -22.10
N ALA A 174 9.53 -0.45 -22.79
CA ALA A 174 8.23 0.14 -22.47
C ALA A 174 7.16 -0.94 -22.65
N VAL A 175 6.25 -1.04 -21.69
CA VAL A 175 5.09 -1.92 -21.74
C VAL A 175 3.88 -1.10 -21.32
N VAL A 176 2.85 -1.09 -22.15
CA VAL A 176 1.62 -0.33 -21.88
C VAL A 176 0.47 -1.30 -21.62
N ASN A 177 -0.27 -1.09 -20.54
CA ASN A 177 -1.39 -1.94 -20.15
C ASN A 177 -2.71 -1.15 -20.20
N LEU A 178 -3.58 -1.56 -21.12
CA LEU A 178 -4.91 -0.98 -21.32
C LEU A 178 -5.83 -1.20 -20.13
N ALA A 179 -5.80 -2.39 -19.51
CA ALA A 179 -6.70 -2.75 -18.42
C ALA A 179 -6.42 -1.95 -17.15
N THR A 180 -5.17 -1.53 -16.93
CA THR A 180 -4.76 -0.73 -15.77
C THR A 180 -4.49 0.72 -16.12
N GLU A 181 -4.63 1.12 -17.38
CA GLU A 181 -4.32 2.47 -17.91
C GLU A 181 -2.93 2.98 -17.50
N LYS A 182 -1.95 2.07 -17.44
CA LYS A 182 -0.58 2.37 -16.95
C LYS A 182 0.45 1.96 -17.97
N ALA A 183 1.49 2.77 -18.09
CA ALA A 183 2.71 2.40 -18.80
C ALA A 183 3.84 2.14 -17.80
N LYS A 184 4.53 1.01 -17.98
CA LYS A 184 5.76 0.68 -17.28
C LYS A 184 6.94 0.90 -18.21
N ILE A 185 7.84 1.79 -17.82
CA ILE A 185 9.00 2.20 -18.61
C ILE A 185 10.28 1.88 -17.85
N GLU A 186 11.23 1.26 -18.53
CA GLU A 186 12.59 1.03 -18.03
C GLU A 186 13.55 1.96 -18.78
N TYR A 187 14.32 2.77 -18.04
CA TYR A 187 15.28 3.71 -18.65
C TYR A 187 16.47 4.03 -17.70
N PRO A 188 17.69 4.26 -18.22
CA PRO A 188 18.80 4.75 -17.43
C PRO A 188 18.70 6.27 -17.27
N PRO A 189 18.74 6.80 -16.04
CA PRO A 189 18.58 8.22 -15.78
C PRO A 189 19.78 9.07 -16.23
N SER A 190 20.87 8.44 -16.69
CA SER A 190 22.01 9.09 -17.36
C SER A 190 21.70 9.50 -18.81
N GLU A 191 20.74 8.86 -19.47
CA GLU A 191 20.45 9.09 -20.90
C GLU A 191 19.10 9.77 -21.14
N THR A 192 18.11 9.52 -20.29
CA THR A 192 16.77 10.09 -20.43
C THR A 192 16.13 10.34 -19.08
N GLY A 193 15.07 11.14 -19.07
CA GLY A 193 14.38 11.56 -17.86
C GLY A 193 12.87 11.65 -18.07
N ILE A 194 12.14 11.82 -16.96
CA ILE A 194 10.67 11.81 -16.94
C ILE A 194 10.08 12.84 -17.91
N LYS A 195 10.69 14.02 -18.01
CA LYS A 195 10.23 15.07 -18.93
C LYS A 195 10.23 14.62 -20.39
N GLU A 196 11.27 13.92 -20.83
CA GLU A 196 11.35 13.45 -22.21
C GLU A 196 10.37 12.29 -22.46
N ILE A 197 10.20 11.40 -21.47
CA ILE A 197 9.22 10.30 -21.51
C ILE A 197 7.79 10.83 -21.58
N LYS A 198 7.43 11.81 -20.73
CA LYS A 198 6.12 12.49 -20.77
C LYS A 198 5.89 13.13 -22.14
N ARG A 199 6.89 13.84 -22.66
CA ARG A 199 6.83 14.49 -23.98
C ARG A 199 6.62 13.49 -25.13
N ALA A 200 7.20 12.29 -25.04
CA ALA A 200 6.98 11.24 -26.03
C ALA A 200 5.53 10.72 -25.99
N ILE A 201 4.95 10.57 -24.81
CA ILE A 201 3.53 10.20 -24.63
C ILE A 201 2.63 11.30 -25.18
N GLU A 202 2.91 12.56 -24.88
CA GLU A 202 2.16 13.72 -25.38
C GLU A 202 2.23 13.85 -26.91
N SER A 203 3.40 13.58 -27.49
CA SER A 203 3.59 13.59 -28.95
C SER A 203 2.79 12.48 -29.65
N SER A 204 2.38 11.44 -28.92
CA SER A 204 1.48 10.40 -29.42
C SER A 204 -0.01 10.76 -29.32
N GLY A 205 -0.34 11.92 -28.75
CA GLY A 205 -1.70 12.43 -28.58
C GLY A 205 -2.37 12.06 -27.24
N HIS A 206 -1.62 11.56 -26.26
CA HIS A 206 -2.12 11.11 -24.96
C HIS A 206 -1.57 11.97 -23.82
N LYS A 207 -2.14 11.88 -22.62
CA LYS A 207 -1.66 12.65 -21.46
C LYS A 207 -1.24 11.72 -20.33
N VAL A 208 -0.26 12.14 -19.53
CA VAL A 208 0.10 11.45 -18.29
C VAL A 208 -0.69 12.09 -17.16
N HIS A 209 -1.37 11.28 -16.35
CA HIS A 209 -2.13 11.78 -15.20
C HIS A 209 -1.15 12.08 -14.04
N GLU A 210 -1.27 13.25 -13.43
CA GLU A 210 -0.48 13.65 -12.24
C GLU A 210 -1.24 13.35 -10.93
#